data_AF-X1TDV1-F1
#
_entry.id   AF-X1TDV1-F1
#
_cell.length_a   1.000
_cell.length_b   1.000
_cell.length_c   1.000
_cell.angle_alpha   90.00
_cell.angle_beta   90.00
_cell.angle_gamma   90.00
#
_symmetry.space_group_name_H-M   'P 1'
#
loop_
_entity.id
_entity.type
_entity.pdbx_description
1 polymer ?
#
loop_
_entity_poly.entity_id
_entity_poly.type
_entity_poly.pdbx_seq_one_letter_code
_entity_poly.pdbx_strand_id
1 'polypeptide(L)'
;MQEFTKEWKAIQKALSNCWSEKSAKGDALPGLEKARRKIFADIAVGKVSPSKKKIINSEIRQLKQDIEDIDIAVEELELRQTLIKRQGAHIQEVKED
;
A
#
# COMPACT_ATOMS: atom_id res chain seq x y z
N MET A 1 23.43 12.16 17.23
CA MET A 1 23.20 10.72 16.93
C MET A 1 21.78 10.22 17.25
N GLN A 2 21.04 10.77 18.24
CA GLN A 2 19.67 10.33 18.56
C GLN A 2 18.61 10.59 17.48
N GLU A 3 18.73 11.66 16.68
CA GLU A 3 17.74 12.04 15.67
C GLU A 3 17.67 11.05 14.49
N PHE A 4 18.83 10.60 14.01
CA PHE A 4 18.97 9.58 12.97
C PHE A 4 18.23 8.29 13.33
N THR A 5 18.35 7.83 14.58
CA THR A 5 17.68 6.62 15.07
C THR A 5 16.16 6.81 15.18
N LYS A 6 15.68 8.03 15.46
CA LYS A 6 14.24 8.34 15.49
C LYS A 6 13.64 8.32 14.09
N GLU A 7 14.30 8.97 13.13
CA GLU A 7 13.87 9.01 11.73
C GLU A 7 13.86 7.62 11.10
N TRP A 8 14.93 6.83 11.32
CA TRP A 8 15.00 5.44 10.90
C TRP A 8 13.82 4.60 11.39
N LYS A 9 13.52 4.68 12.70
CA LYS A 9 12.40 3.95 13.31
C LYS A 9 11.05 4.41 12.78
N ALA A 10 10.89 5.71 12.50
CA ALA A 10 9.69 6.25 11.91
C ALA A 10 9.46 5.68 10.50
N ILE A 11 10.50 5.61 9.67
CA ILE A 11 10.43 5.01 8.32
C ILE A 11 10.12 3.52 8.38
N GLN A 12 10.73 2.76 9.30
CA GLN A 12 10.40 1.35 9.49
C GLN A 12 8.92 1.14 9.87
N LYS A 13 8.41 1.98 10.78
CA LYS A 13 7.00 1.93 11.16
C LYS A 13 6.08 2.28 9.99
N ALA A 14 6.43 3.32 9.21
CA ALA A 14 5.66 3.71 8.03
C ALA A 14 5.62 2.60 6.98
N LEU A 15 6.77 1.98 6.67
CA LEU A 15 6.84 0.82 5.77
C LEU A 15 5.96 -0.33 6.25
N SER A 16 6.06 -0.69 7.53
CA SER A 16 5.22 -1.76 8.10
C SER A 16 3.73 -1.47 7.96
N ASN A 17 3.31 -0.22 8.14
CA ASN A 17 1.92 0.19 7.96
C ASN A 17 1.49 0.10 6.49
N CYS A 18 2.31 0.62 5.56
CA CYS A 18 2.06 0.55 4.12
C CYS A 18 1.90 -0.90 3.65
N TRP A 19 2.81 -1.80 4.06
CA TRP A 19 2.72 -3.23 3.71
C TRP A 19 1.46 -3.89 4.26
N SER A 20 1.08 -3.56 5.50
CA SER A 20 -0.13 -4.09 6.13
C SER A 20 -1.39 -3.62 5.40
N GLU A 21 -1.45 -2.32 5.04
CA GLU A 21 -2.57 -1.75 4.30
C GLU A 21 -2.65 -2.32 2.88
N LYS A 22 -1.51 -2.44 2.19
CA LYS A 22 -1.43 -3.07 0.87
C LYS A 22 -1.96 -4.50 0.91
N SER A 23 -1.56 -5.29 1.91
CA SER A 23 -2.03 -6.67 2.07
C SER A 23 -3.54 -6.71 2.27
N ALA A 24 -4.08 -5.90 3.19
CA ALA A 24 -5.51 -5.87 3.46
C ALA A 24 -6.34 -5.47 2.23
N LYS A 25 -5.86 -4.48 1.45
CA LYS A 25 -6.51 -4.08 0.19
C LYS A 25 -6.37 -5.16 -0.90
N GLY A 26 -5.20 -5.80 -0.98
CA GLY A 26 -4.95 -6.94 -1.86
C GLY A 26 -5.89 -8.12 -1.58
N ASP A 27 -6.15 -8.43 -0.31
CA ASP A 27 -7.06 -9.50 0.11
C ASP A 27 -8.54 -9.18 -0.17
N ALA A 28 -8.92 -7.90 -0.13
CA ALA A 28 -10.28 -7.46 -0.44
C ALA A 28 -10.62 -7.53 -1.95
N LEU A 29 -9.61 -7.34 -2.82
CA LEU A 29 -9.80 -7.24 -4.27
C LEU A 29 -10.43 -8.50 -4.90
N PRO A 30 -9.97 -9.74 -4.61
CA PRO A 30 -10.62 -10.96 -5.08
C PRO A 30 -12.10 -11.08 -4.68
N GLY A 31 -12.44 -10.60 -3.47
CA GLY A 31 -13.81 -10.55 -2.97
C GLY A 31 -14.70 -9.65 -3.83
N LEU A 32 -14.23 -8.44 -4.14
CA LEU A 32 -14.92 -7.50 -5.04
C LEU A 32 -15.02 -8.05 -6.47
N GLU A 33 -13.99 -8.70 -6.99
CA GLU A 33 -14.06 -9.30 -8.33
C GLU A 33 -15.08 -10.44 -8.40
N LYS A 34 -15.19 -11.25 -7.34
CA LYS A 34 -16.25 -12.27 -7.22
C LYS A 34 -17.64 -11.62 -7.14
N ALA A 35 -17.79 -10.54 -6.36
CA ALA A 35 -19.02 -9.79 -6.27
C ALA A 35 -19.41 -9.17 -7.62
N ARG A 36 -18.44 -8.63 -8.38
CA ARG A 36 -18.65 -8.11 -9.74
C ARG A 36 -19.22 -9.17 -10.68
N ARG A 37 -18.64 -10.38 -10.69
CA ARG A 37 -19.15 -11.49 -11.50
C ARG A 37 -20.60 -11.83 -11.15
N LYS A 38 -20.93 -11.88 -9.86
CA LYS A 38 -22.29 -12.12 -9.40
C LYS A 38 -23.25 -11.01 -9.83
N ILE A 39 -22.88 -9.74 -9.62
CA ILE A 39 -23.69 -8.58 -10.04
C ILE A 39 -23.97 -8.64 -11.54
N PHE A 40 -22.98 -8.99 -12.36
CA PHE A 40 -23.18 -9.04 -13.82
C PHE A 40 -24.14 -10.16 -14.22
N ALA A 41 -24.05 -11.32 -13.57
CA ALA A 41 -25.02 -12.40 -13.75
C ALA A 41 -26.43 -11.95 -13.33
N ASP A 42 -26.56 -11.30 -12.16
CA ASP A 42 -27.85 -10.80 -11.65
C ASP A 42 -28.45 -9.70 -12.55
N ILE A 43 -27.62 -8.85 -13.17
CA ILE A 43 -28.08 -7.87 -14.17
C ILE A 43 -28.61 -8.58 -15.42
N ALA A 44 -27.89 -9.60 -15.91
CA ALA A 44 -28.29 -10.33 -17.12
C ALA A 44 -29.65 -11.02 -16.97
N VAL A 45 -30.02 -11.43 -15.74
CA VAL A 45 -31.33 -12.01 -15.42
C VAL A 45 -32.34 -11.00 -14.85
N GLY A 46 -32.04 -9.70 -14.90
CA GLY A 46 -32.96 -8.64 -14.47
C GLY A 46 -33.22 -8.56 -12.96
N LYS A 47 -32.41 -9.22 -12.12
CA LYS A 47 -32.56 -9.22 -10.66
C LYS A 47 -32.07 -7.94 -9.99
N VAL A 48 -31.12 -7.24 -10.60
CA VAL A 48 -30.55 -5.99 -10.07
C VAL A 48 -30.39 -4.94 -11.16
N SER A 49 -30.40 -3.67 -10.75
CA SER A 49 -30.25 -2.53 -11.67
C SER A 49 -28.87 -2.51 -12.34
N PRO A 50 -28.78 -2.16 -13.64
CA PRO A 50 -27.51 -1.95 -14.34
C PRO A 50 -26.60 -0.91 -13.68
N SER A 51 -27.16 0.02 -12.89
CA SER A 51 -26.38 1.02 -12.14
C SER A 51 -25.35 0.39 -11.18
N LYS A 52 -25.64 -0.82 -10.66
CA LYS A 52 -24.74 -1.56 -9.77
C LYS A 52 -23.41 -1.93 -10.46
N LYS A 53 -23.39 -2.05 -11.78
CA LYS A 53 -22.15 -2.27 -12.57
C LYS A 53 -21.18 -1.09 -12.43
N LYS A 54 -21.69 0.14 -12.45
CA LYS A 54 -20.85 1.35 -12.31
C LYS A 54 -20.25 1.43 -10.91
N ILE A 55 -21.06 1.11 -9.89
CA ILE A 55 -20.63 1.15 -8.48
C ILE A 55 -19.50 0.16 -8.23
N ILE A 56 -19.70 -1.14 -8.53
CA ILE A 56 -18.70 -2.17 -8.27
C ILE A 56 -17.40 -1.95 -9.07
N ASN A 57 -17.50 -1.42 -10.30
CA ASN A 57 -16.32 -1.07 -11.08
C ASN A 57 -15.56 0.14 -10.50
N SER A 58 -16.28 1.11 -9.94
CA SER A 58 -15.67 2.26 -9.26
C SER A 58 -14.93 1.83 -8.00
N GLU A 59 -15.53 0.95 -7.19
CA GLU A 59 -14.90 0.40 -5.99
C GLU A 59 -13.62 -0.37 -6.32
N ILE A 60 -13.67 -1.25 -7.33
CA ILE A 60 -12.49 -1.99 -7.79
C ILE A 60 -11.41 -1.03 -8.31
N ARG A 61 -11.79 0.00 -9.08
CA ARG A 61 -10.83 0.98 -9.60
C ARG A 61 -10.17 1.77 -8.46
N GLN A 62 -10.95 2.22 -7.49
CA GLN A 62 -10.42 2.94 -6.34
C GLN A 62 -9.45 2.06 -5.55
N LEU A 63 -9.83 0.81 -5.27
CA LEU A 63 -8.97 -0.10 -4.52
C LEU A 63 -7.64 -0.40 -5.24
N LYS A 64 -7.66 -0.49 -6.58
CA LYS A 64 -6.45 -0.64 -7.38
C LYS A 64 -5.57 0.62 -7.33
N GLN A 65 -6.17 1.80 -7.44
CA GLN A 65 -5.44 3.06 -7.30
C GLN A 65 -4.79 3.19 -5.93
N ASP A 66 -5.55 2.87 -4.87
CA ASP A 66 -5.04 2.88 -3.50
C ASP A 66 -3.82 1.96 -3.32
N ILE A 67 -3.82 0.78 -3.95
CA ILE A 67 -2.68 -0.14 -3.91
C ILE A 67 -1.47 0.46 -4.63
N GLU A 68 -1.68 1.08 -5.79
CA GLU A 68 -0.63 1.75 -6.57
C GLU A 68 -0.03 2.95 -5.81
N ASP A 69 -0.87 3.75 -5.16
CA ASP A 69 -0.43 4.89 -4.35
C ASP A 69 0.39 4.40 -3.14
N ILE A 70 0.02 3.27 -2.53
CA ILE A 70 0.82 2.65 -1.47
C ILE A 70 2.17 2.15 -2.00
N ASP A 71 2.21 1.60 -3.22
CA ASP A 71 3.45 1.14 -3.84
C ASP A 71 4.43 2.29 -4.07
N ILE A 72 3.94 3.42 -4.57
CA ILE A 72 4.75 4.65 -4.70
C ILE A 72 5.29 5.10 -3.34
N ALA A 73 4.46 5.09 -2.29
CA ALA A 73 4.88 5.47 -0.95
C ALA A 73 5.94 4.52 -0.37
N VAL A 74 5.82 3.21 -0.62
CA VAL A 74 6.80 2.21 -0.22
C VAL A 74 8.14 2.47 -0.92
N GLU A 75 8.14 2.67 -2.24
CA GLU A 75 9.36 2.95 -3.01
C GLU A 75 10.09 4.20 -2.47
N GLU A 76 9.34 5.27 -2.16
CA GLU A 76 9.90 6.48 -1.59
C GLU A 76 10.51 6.24 -0.19
N LEU A 77 9.81 5.49 0.66
CA LEU A 77 10.27 5.16 2.01
C LEU A 77 11.51 4.25 1.99
N GLU A 78 11.58 3.29 1.07
CA GLU A 78 12.75 2.43 0.88
C GLU A 78 13.97 3.21 0.36
N LEU A 79 13.74 4.18 -0.54
CA LEU A 79 14.79 5.09 -0.99
C LEU A 79 15.32 5.93 0.18
N ARG A 80 14.43 6.55 0.96
CA ARG A 80 14.80 7.34 2.16
C ARG A 80 15.55 6.48 3.17
N GLN A 81 15.07 5.25 3.42
CA GLN A 81 15.75 4.28 4.28
C GLN A 81 17.18 4.02 3.79
N THR A 82 17.36 3.82 2.48
CA THR A 82 18.68 3.57 1.88
C THR A 82 19.62 4.77 2.03
N LEU A 83 19.12 5.99 1.81
CA LEU A 83 19.90 7.22 1.98
C LEU A 83 20.34 7.42 3.42
N ILE A 84 19.45 7.22 4.38
CA ILE A 84 19.76 7.29 5.81
C ILE A 84 20.83 6.25 6.15
N LYS A 85 20.68 4.99 5.73
CA LYS A 85 21.70 3.95 5.89
C LYS A 85 23.08 4.38 5.36
N ARG A 86 23.14 4.99 4.18
CA ARG A 86 24.39 5.49 3.58
C ARG A 86 24.98 6.66 4.36
N GLN A 87 24.15 7.60 4.83
CA GLN A 87 24.60 8.72 5.66
C GLN A 87 25.12 8.25 7.03
N GLY A 88 24.46 7.27 7.64
CA GLY A 88 24.93 6.64 8.88
C GLY A 88 26.18 5.80 8.70
N ALA A 89 26.35 5.14 7.54
CA ALA A 89 27.55 4.36 7.20
C ALA A 89 28.80 5.21 6.96
N HIS A 90 28.65 6.50 6.63
CA HIS A 90 29.77 7.45 6.54
C HIS A 90 30.31 7.93 7.91
N ILE A 91 29.69 7.52 9.01
CA ILE A 91 30.15 7.78 10.39
C ILE A 91 30.60 6.45 10.99
N GLN A 92 31.65 5.86 10.42
CA GLN A 92 32.23 4.62 10.93
C GLN A 92 33.37 4.97 11.89
N GLU A 93 33.11 4.71 13.18
CA GLU A 93 34.05 4.48 14.28
C GLU A 93 35.30 5.37 14.36
N VAL A 94 35.19 6.52 15.05
CA VAL A 94 36.34 6.96 15.85
C VAL A 94 36.33 6.06 17.08
N LYS A 95 37.22 5.08 17.14
CA LYS A 95 37.56 4.40 18.39
C LYS A 95 38.08 5.49 19.33
N GLU A 96 37.36 5.72 20.43
CA GLU A 96 37.96 6.46 21.56
C GLU A 96 39.02 5.53 22.16
N ASP A 97 40.28 5.94 22.05
CA ASP A 97 41.46 5.34 22.71
C ASP A 97 41.42 5.54 24.23
#